data_AF-U5GHU7-F1
#
_entry.id   AF-U5GHU7-F1
#
_cell.length_a   1.000
_cell.length_b   1.000
_cell.length_c   1.000
_cell.angle_alpha   90.00
_cell.angle_beta   90.00
_cell.angle_gamma   90.00
#
_symmetry.space_group_name_H-M   'P 1'
#
loop_
_entity.id
_entity.type
_entity.pdbx_description
1 polymer ?
#
loop_
_entity_poly.entity_id
_entity_poly.type
_entity_poly.pdbx_seq_one_letter_code
_entity_poly.pdbx_strand_id
1 'polypeptide(L)'
;MKSVVRDESLYISLVVELSERLEAAKETIVILKRAVTNISSGVSTSKSKVPELKSFGRATSYNELENFLWDMEQYFSVAKISVVKQVNLTVMYLRGDVKLWWRTRTKEDLSVGCPKIETWDHLKQELK
;
A
#
# COMPACT_ATOMS: atom_id res chain seq x y z
N MET A 1 25.34 -44.63 29.72
CA MET A 1 26.20 -43.43 29.86
C MET A 1 26.64 -42.83 28.52
N LYS A 2 27.08 -43.63 27.53
CA LYS A 2 27.50 -43.11 26.20
C LYS A 2 26.38 -42.54 25.30
N SER A 3 25.11 -42.91 25.53
CA SER A 3 23.96 -42.42 24.74
C SER A 3 23.50 -41.02 25.17
N VAL A 4 23.50 -40.73 26.47
CA VAL A 4 23.08 -39.43 27.04
C VAL A 4 24.03 -38.30 26.61
N VAL A 5 25.34 -38.54 26.65
CA VAL A 5 26.37 -37.57 26.22
C VAL A 5 26.26 -37.23 24.73
N ARG A 6 25.78 -38.17 23.90
CA ARG A 6 25.59 -37.94 22.45
C ARG A 6 24.40 -37.02 22.20
N ASP A 7 23.34 -37.17 22.96
CA ASP A 7 22.11 -36.38 22.83
C ASP A 7 22.34 -34.92 23.26
N GLU A 8 23.06 -34.71 24.37
CA GLU A 8 23.50 -33.38 24.81
C GLU A 8 24.43 -32.71 23.78
N SER A 9 25.35 -33.47 23.18
CA SER A 9 26.23 -32.96 22.13
C SER A 9 25.48 -32.53 20.86
N LEU A 10 24.39 -33.24 20.50
CA LEU A 10 23.54 -32.87 19.36
C LEU A 10 22.72 -31.62 19.67
N TYR A 11 22.18 -31.51 20.88
CA TYR A 11 21.46 -30.32 21.34
C TYR A 11 22.34 -29.07 21.32
N ILE A 12 23.57 -29.16 21.86
CA ILE A 12 24.52 -28.04 21.84
C ILE A 12 24.87 -27.64 20.40
N SER A 13 25.12 -28.62 19.52
CA SER A 13 25.41 -28.35 18.10
C SER A 13 24.26 -27.61 17.40
N LEU A 14 23.01 -28.01 17.67
CA LEU A 14 21.83 -27.38 17.09
C LEU A 14 21.63 -25.94 17.61
N VAL A 15 21.87 -25.70 18.90
CA VAL A 15 21.77 -24.36 19.49
C VAL A 15 22.81 -23.41 18.90
N VAL A 16 24.05 -23.89 18.69
CA VAL A 16 25.10 -23.10 18.05
C VAL A 16 24.73 -22.75 16.61
N GLU A 17 24.31 -23.73 15.81
CA GLU A 17 23.92 -23.51 14.42
C GLU A 17 22.75 -22.51 14.30
N LEU A 18 21.73 -22.64 15.16
CA LEU A 18 20.61 -21.70 15.18
C LEU A 18 21.05 -20.29 15.60
N SER A 19 21.98 -20.17 16.55
CA SER A 19 22.52 -18.88 16.96
C SER A 19 23.31 -18.21 15.83
N GLU A 20 24.13 -18.97 15.09
CA GLU A 20 24.87 -18.45 13.94
C GLU A 20 23.93 -17.97 12.83
N ARG A 21 22.90 -18.75 12.50
CA ARG A 21 21.87 -18.35 11.52
C ARG A 21 21.10 -17.11 11.97
N LEU A 22 20.82 -16.97 13.26
CA LEU A 22 20.14 -15.81 13.82
C LEU A 22 20.99 -14.54 13.70
N GLU A 23 22.28 -14.61 14.01
CA GLU A 23 23.18 -13.46 13.86
C GLU A 23 23.38 -13.08 12.39
N ALA A 24 23.57 -14.05 11.49
CA ALA A 24 23.62 -13.78 10.05
C ALA A 24 22.33 -13.11 9.53
N ALA A 25 21.15 -13.57 9.99
CA ALA A 25 19.88 -12.94 9.65
C ALA A 25 19.79 -11.49 10.16
N LYS A 26 20.25 -11.21 11.38
CA LYS A 26 20.30 -9.83 11.92
C LYS A 26 21.18 -8.92 11.07
N GLU A 27 22.36 -9.39 10.66
CA GLU A 27 23.27 -8.63 9.80
C GLU A 27 22.64 -8.30 8.44
N THR A 28 22.01 -9.28 7.78
CA THR A 28 21.32 -9.04 6.50
C THR A 28 20.19 -8.02 6.63
N ILE A 29 19.42 -8.05 7.73
CA ILE A 29 18.38 -7.06 8.01
C ILE A 29 18.97 -5.65 8.15
N VAL A 30 20.11 -5.50 8.82
CA VAL A 30 20.78 -4.19 8.96
C VAL A 30 21.22 -3.66 7.60
N ILE A 31 21.82 -4.51 6.75
CA ILE A 31 22.24 -4.13 5.40
C ILE A 31 21.04 -3.74 4.54
N LEU A 32 19.96 -4.54 4.54
CA LEU A 32 18.74 -4.24 3.80
C LEU A 32 18.07 -2.95 4.29
N LYS A 33 18.01 -2.72 5.60
CA LYS A 33 17.51 -1.46 6.16
C LYS A 33 18.34 -0.27 5.68
N ARG A 34 19.67 -0.39 5.68
CA ARG A 34 20.57 0.66 5.18
C ARG A 34 20.38 0.92 3.68
N ALA A 35 20.21 -0.14 2.89
CA ALA A 35 19.93 -0.03 1.46
C ALA A 35 18.57 0.67 1.22
N VAL A 36 17.54 0.30 1.96
CA VAL A 36 16.20 0.94 1.90
C VAL A 36 16.27 2.41 2.32
N THR A 37 16.99 2.76 3.40
CA THR A 37 17.18 4.16 3.79
C THR A 37 18.00 4.93 2.77
N ASN A 38 19.02 4.30 2.16
CA ASN A 38 19.83 4.93 1.11
C ASN A 38 19.05 5.11 -0.20
N ILE A 39 18.10 4.23 -0.51
CA ILE A 39 17.13 4.43 -1.60
C ILE A 39 16.21 5.61 -1.24
N SER A 40 15.79 5.72 0.02
CA SER A 40 14.98 6.85 0.49
C SER A 40 15.73 8.19 0.51
N SER A 41 17.06 8.20 0.67
CA SER A 41 17.90 9.40 0.59
C SER A 41 18.54 9.63 -0.78
N GLY A 42 18.50 8.62 -1.66
CA GLY A 42 18.99 8.63 -3.03
C GLY A 42 17.91 8.90 -4.08
N VAL A 43 16.64 9.04 -3.67
CA VAL A 43 15.68 9.86 -4.41
C VAL A 43 16.15 11.31 -4.26
N SER A 44 17.13 11.66 -5.08
CA SER A 44 17.16 13.00 -5.65
C SER A 44 15.72 13.36 -5.95
N THR A 45 15.24 14.43 -5.33
CA THR A 45 14.02 15.11 -5.70
C THR A 45 14.21 15.67 -7.11
N SER A 46 14.38 14.81 -8.10
CA SER A 46 13.80 15.07 -9.40
C SER A 46 12.33 15.20 -9.06
N LYS A 47 11.89 16.47 -8.99
CA LYS A 47 10.51 16.85 -9.21
C LYS A 47 10.16 16.32 -10.60
N SER A 48 9.98 15.01 -10.73
CA SER A 48 9.18 14.44 -11.78
C SER A 48 7.90 15.22 -11.66
N LYS A 49 7.62 16.04 -12.66
CA LYS A 49 6.36 16.76 -12.76
C LYS A 49 5.32 15.66 -12.78
N VAL A 50 4.79 15.37 -11.59
CA VAL A 50 3.66 14.48 -11.42
C VAL A 50 2.63 14.98 -12.42
N PRO A 51 2.19 14.15 -13.36
CA PRO A 51 1.21 14.58 -14.35
C PRO A 51 0.02 15.18 -13.60
N GLU A 52 -0.30 16.42 -13.92
CA GLU A 52 -1.45 17.08 -13.33
C GLU A 52 -2.69 16.28 -13.75
N LEU A 53 -3.29 15.58 -12.79
CA LEU A 53 -4.47 14.76 -13.03
C LEU A 53 -5.58 15.69 -13.53
N LYS A 54 -6.04 15.46 -14.76
CA LYS A 54 -7.23 16.12 -15.27
C LYS A 54 -8.39 15.75 -14.36
N SER A 55 -8.94 16.78 -13.74
CA SER A 55 -10.03 16.61 -12.80
C SER A 55 -11.29 16.15 -13.53
N PHE A 56 -11.89 15.05 -13.08
CA PHE A 56 -12.97 14.35 -13.77
C PHE A 56 -14.30 15.10 -13.62
N GLY A 57 -14.75 15.80 -14.67
CA GLY A 57 -15.97 16.60 -14.64
C GLY A 57 -16.90 16.31 -15.81
N ARG A 58 -18.05 15.71 -15.47
CA ARG A 58 -19.16 15.26 -16.32
C ARG A 58 -19.01 13.81 -16.81
N ALA A 59 -19.37 12.85 -15.96
CA ALA A 59 -19.58 11.46 -16.38
C ALA A 59 -20.79 11.40 -17.31
N THR A 60 -20.56 11.19 -18.62
CA THR A 60 -21.66 10.86 -19.55
C THR A 60 -21.44 9.50 -20.22
N SER A 61 -20.30 8.83 -19.99
CA SER A 61 -20.11 7.44 -20.44
C SER A 61 -19.28 6.58 -19.48
N TYR A 62 -19.61 5.29 -19.42
CA TYR A 62 -18.86 4.23 -18.73
C TYR A 62 -17.36 4.27 -19.05
N ASN A 63 -17.00 4.61 -20.31
CA ASN A 63 -15.62 4.71 -20.75
C ASN A 63 -14.82 5.80 -20.01
N GLU A 64 -15.45 6.92 -19.65
CA GLU A 64 -14.75 8.00 -18.94
C GLU A 64 -14.45 7.60 -17.48
N LEU A 65 -15.35 6.84 -16.85
CA LEU A 65 -15.13 6.30 -15.51
C LEU A 65 -13.99 5.27 -15.50
N GLU A 66 -13.98 4.33 -16.45
CA GLU A 66 -12.90 3.35 -16.55
C GLU A 66 -11.55 4.02 -16.82
N ASN A 67 -11.51 5.04 -17.69
CA ASN A 67 -10.30 5.84 -17.92
C ASN A 67 -9.83 6.55 -16.64
N PHE A 68 -10.76 7.15 -15.88
CA PHE A 68 -10.44 7.80 -14.62
C PHE A 68 -9.86 6.84 -13.58
N LEU A 69 -10.45 5.64 -13.42
CA LEU A 69 -9.96 4.62 -12.51
C LEU A 69 -8.55 4.16 -12.91
N TRP A 70 -8.33 3.96 -14.21
CA TRP A 70 -7.02 3.60 -14.74
C TRP A 70 -5.97 4.70 -14.51
N ASP A 71 -6.30 5.96 -14.78
CA ASP A 71 -5.42 7.11 -14.53
C ASP A 71 -5.03 7.23 -13.05
N MET A 72 -5.96 6.94 -12.13
CA MET A 72 -5.68 6.92 -10.68
C MET A 72 -4.73 5.79 -10.30
N GLU A 73 -4.89 4.59 -10.86
CA GLU A 73 -3.97 3.47 -10.61
C GLU A 73 -2.55 3.79 -11.10
N GLN A 74 -2.42 4.42 -12.27
CA GLN A 74 -1.12 4.90 -12.75
C GLN A 74 -0.55 5.99 -11.84
N TYR A 75 -1.37 6.94 -11.41
CA TYR A 75 -0.95 8.00 -10.50
C TYR A 75 -0.43 7.42 -9.19
N PHE A 76 -1.14 6.47 -8.56
CA PHE A 76 -0.69 5.84 -7.32
C PHE A 76 0.67 5.17 -7.48
N SER A 77 0.88 4.49 -8.62
CA SER A 77 2.13 3.81 -8.95
C SER A 77 3.31 4.78 -9.12
N VAL A 78 3.10 5.88 -9.85
CA VAL A 78 4.14 6.89 -10.13
C VAL A 78 4.43 7.74 -8.89
N ALA A 79 3.39 8.23 -8.21
CA ALA A 79 3.51 9.11 -7.05
C ALA A 79 3.76 8.36 -5.73
N LYS A 80 3.85 7.02 -5.77
CA LYS A 80 4.08 6.14 -4.60
C LYS A 80 3.09 6.41 -3.46
N ILE A 81 1.81 6.53 -3.81
CA ILE A 81 0.74 6.80 -2.85
C ILE A 81 0.47 5.53 -2.03
N SER A 82 0.47 5.64 -0.70
CA SER A 82 0.15 4.54 0.20
C SER A 82 -1.31 4.13 0.09
N VAL A 83 -1.62 2.84 0.27
CA VAL A 83 -2.98 2.27 0.16
C VAL A 83 -3.99 3.05 1.01
N VAL A 84 -3.63 3.40 2.24
CA VAL A 84 -4.47 4.17 3.18
C VAL A 84 -4.82 5.60 2.72
N LYS A 85 -4.11 6.14 1.71
CA LYS A 85 -4.35 7.48 1.15
C LYS A 85 -5.07 7.45 -0.19
N GLN A 86 -5.17 6.29 -0.84
CA GLN A 86 -5.70 6.17 -2.20
C GLN A 86 -7.15 6.64 -2.30
N VAL A 87 -8.04 6.15 -1.44
CA VAL A 87 -9.46 6.56 -1.41
C VAL A 87 -9.58 8.07 -1.21
N ASN A 88 -8.92 8.61 -0.17
CA ASN A 88 -8.95 10.04 0.13
C ASN A 88 -8.44 10.89 -1.03
N LEU A 89 -7.42 10.43 -1.74
CA LEU A 89 -6.88 11.13 -2.90
C LEU A 89 -7.86 11.08 -4.07
N THR A 90 -8.38 9.91 -4.44
CA THR A 90 -9.34 9.77 -5.55
C THR A 90 -10.55 10.66 -5.36
N VAL A 91 -11.12 10.67 -4.14
CA VAL A 91 -12.35 11.43 -3.90
C VAL A 91 -12.14 12.93 -4.03
N MET A 92 -10.90 13.44 -3.88
CA MET A 92 -10.57 14.85 -4.17
C MET A 92 -10.70 15.19 -5.65
N TYR A 93 -10.51 14.23 -6.55
CA TYR A 93 -10.58 14.42 -8.00
C TYR A 93 -11.93 14.11 -8.63
N LEU A 94 -12.87 13.51 -7.88
CA LEU A 94 -14.25 13.35 -8.31
C LEU A 94 -14.92 14.72 -8.51
N ARG A 95 -15.71 14.87 -9.57
CA ARG A 95 -16.63 16.01 -9.76
C ARG A 95 -18.00 15.54 -10.25
N GLY A 96 -18.91 16.50 -10.44
CA GLY A 96 -20.27 16.26 -10.92
C GLY A 96 -21.06 15.34 -9.99
N ASP A 97 -21.89 14.49 -10.58
CA ASP A 97 -22.81 13.62 -9.86
C ASP A 97 -22.08 12.57 -9.02
N VAL A 98 -20.92 12.10 -9.48
CA VAL A 98 -20.09 11.15 -8.72
C VAL A 98 -19.57 11.76 -7.41
N LYS A 99 -19.22 13.06 -7.43
CA LYS A 99 -18.83 13.78 -6.20
C LYS A 99 -20.02 14.01 -5.27
N LEU A 100 -21.21 14.22 -5.83
CA LEU A 100 -22.44 14.37 -5.05
C LEU A 100 -22.85 13.05 -4.40
N TRP A 101 -22.74 11.94 -5.13
CA TRP A 101 -22.91 10.59 -4.61
C TRP A 101 -21.95 10.33 -3.45
N TRP A 102 -20.64 10.60 -3.60
CA TRP A 102 -19.66 10.41 -2.51
C TRP A 102 -20.03 11.18 -1.23
N ARG A 103 -20.50 12.44 -1.37
CA ARG A 103 -20.94 13.25 -0.22
C ARG A 103 -22.16 12.66 0.48
N THR A 104 -23.05 12.00 -0.27
CA THR A 104 -24.25 11.34 0.27
C THR A 104 -23.86 10.03 0.95
N ARG A 105 -23.07 9.20 0.27
CA ARG A 105 -22.51 7.95 0.78
C ARG A 105 -21.71 8.14 2.08
N THR A 106 -20.91 9.20 2.19
CA THR A 106 -20.15 9.53 3.41
C THR A 106 -21.07 9.88 4.59
N LYS A 107 -22.24 10.47 4.35
CA LYS A 107 -23.22 10.75 5.41
C LYS A 107 -23.92 9.46 5.86
N GLU A 108 -24.16 8.56 4.93
CA GLU A 108 -24.75 7.24 5.19
C GLU A 108 -23.77 6.30 5.93
N ASP A 109 -22.46 6.43 5.71
CA ASP A 109 -21.43 5.73 6.52
C ASP A 109 -21.51 6.09 8.01
N LEU A 110 -21.99 7.29 8.34
CA LEU A 110 -22.23 7.70 9.72
C LEU A 110 -23.53 7.11 10.28
N SER A 111 -24.36 6.51 9.44
CA SER A 111 -25.58 5.80 9.83
C SER A 111 -25.29 4.33 10.09
N VAL A 112 -26.05 3.73 11.03
CA VAL A 112 -25.86 2.33 11.42
C VAL A 112 -26.30 1.42 10.27
N GLY A 113 -25.36 0.93 9.47
CA GLY A 113 -25.65 -0.10 8.46
C GLY A 113 -24.82 -0.05 7.18
N CYS A 114 -24.12 1.05 6.88
CA CYS A 114 -23.32 1.16 5.67
C CYS A 114 -21.83 0.90 5.94
N PRO A 115 -21.18 -0.06 5.26
CA PRO A 115 -19.75 -0.30 5.43
C PRO A 115 -18.95 0.87 4.87
N LYS A 116 -17.96 1.34 5.64
CA LYS A 116 -17.08 2.44 5.25
C LYS A 116 -16.22 2.05 4.05
N ILE A 117 -16.12 2.95 3.08
CA ILE A 117 -15.24 2.77 1.92
C ILE A 117 -13.81 3.16 2.30
N GLU A 118 -13.02 2.19 2.74
CA GLU A 118 -11.62 2.41 3.18
C GLU A 118 -10.57 1.89 2.19
N THR A 119 -10.98 1.10 1.21
CA THR A 119 -10.06 0.48 0.24
C THR A 119 -10.38 0.93 -1.18
N TRP A 120 -9.33 0.96 -2.02
CA TRP A 120 -9.46 1.29 -3.43
C TRP A 120 -10.41 0.34 -4.17
N ASP A 121 -10.35 -0.95 -3.88
CA ASP A 121 -11.21 -1.93 -4.55
C ASP A 121 -12.68 -1.78 -4.16
N HIS A 122 -12.99 -1.47 -2.89
CA HIS A 122 -14.36 -1.19 -2.47
C HIS A 122 -14.88 0.09 -3.15
N LEU A 123 -14.05 1.13 -3.27
CA LEU A 123 -14.41 2.34 -4.01
C LEU A 123 -14.70 2.04 -5.49
N LYS A 124 -13.89 1.21 -6.16
CA LYS A 124 -14.13 0.80 -7.55
C LYS A 124 -15.45 0.06 -7.73
N GLN A 125 -15.82 -0.80 -6.78
CA GLN A 125 -17.08 -1.55 -6.82
C GLN A 125 -18.30 -0.63 -6.68
N GLU A 126 -18.25 0.36 -5.80
CA GLU A 126 -19.36 1.28 -5.59
C GLU A 126 -19.49 2.35 -6.69
N LEU A 127 -18.40 2.64 -7.42
CA LEU A 127 -18.41 3.60 -8.53
C LEU A 127 -18.95 3.00 -9.84
N LYS A 128 -18.89 1.68 -10.02
CA LYS A 128 -19.33 0.96 -11.23
C LYS A 128 -20.78 0.50 -11.10
#